data_AF-A0A1N7JJ47-F1
#
_entry.id   AF-A0A1N7JJ47-F1
#
_cell.length_a   1.000
_cell.length_b   1.000
_cell.length_c   1.000
_cell.angle_alpha   90.00
_cell.angle_beta   90.00
_cell.angle_gamma   90.00
#
_symmetry.space_group_name_H-M   'P 1'
#
loop_
_entity.id
_entity.type
_entity.pdbx_description
1 polymer ?
#
loop_
_entity_poly.entity_id
_entity_poly.type
_entity_poly.pdbx_seq_one_letter_code
_entity_poly.pdbx_strand_id
1 'polypeptide(L)'
;MIRRIEEHNNLDLFGEDFVHFHIFFDNKDGIEVKMPWIISFWNLRKFLNSYDPDAANYISKVSNGIRSYGSKDSKILEILHSEEMPINSFVEKYMSTLSEDLLQKHIDWSENLKINPAFREKANELELLLPDLAFGNSRRKIFADALDEAINKEIRNFYPEFFDKIDSKSYTRYDAVLMNEVNNLVTKLNDFFYNESQK
;
A
#
# COMPACT_ATOMS: atom_id res chain seq x y z
N MET A 1 0.32 -25.71 -8.92
CA MET A 1 -0.06 -25.58 -7.49
C MET A 1 0.65 -24.35 -6.94
N ILE A 2 0.07 -23.61 -6.00
CA ILE A 2 0.80 -22.51 -5.33
C ILE A 2 1.91 -23.14 -4.49
N ARG A 3 3.14 -22.68 -4.69
CA ARG A 3 4.33 -23.17 -3.97
C ARG A 3 4.62 -22.31 -2.74
N ARG A 4 4.59 -20.99 -2.91
CA ARG A 4 4.77 -20.01 -1.82
C ARG A 4 4.16 -18.66 -2.18
N ILE A 5 3.89 -17.88 -1.15
CA ILE A 5 3.40 -16.51 -1.22
C ILE A 5 4.38 -15.64 -0.45
N GLU A 6 4.79 -14.53 -1.04
CA GLU A 6 5.61 -13.52 -0.37
C GLU A 6 4.95 -12.16 -0.40
N GLU A 7 5.12 -11.41 0.68
CA GLU A 7 4.70 -10.02 0.77
C GLU A 7 5.88 -9.12 0.42
N HIS A 8 5.67 -8.22 -0.53
CA HIS A 8 6.67 -7.27 -1.01
C HIS A 8 6.12 -5.86 -0.81
N ASN A 9 6.83 -5.04 -0.03
CA ASN A 9 6.50 -3.64 0.17
C ASN A 9 7.27 -2.76 -0.81
N ASN A 10 6.56 -1.87 -1.47
CA ASN A 10 7.09 -0.87 -2.39
C ASN A 10 7.73 0.35 -1.70
N LEU A 11 7.75 0.39 -0.36
CA LEU A 11 8.25 1.53 0.39
C LEU A 11 9.71 1.86 0.06
N ASP A 12 10.58 0.85 -0.02
CA ASP A 12 12.01 1.06 -0.30
C ASP A 12 12.27 1.44 -1.76
N LEU A 13 11.44 0.95 -2.68
CA LEU A 13 11.60 1.13 -4.12
C LEU A 13 10.96 2.43 -4.64
N PHE A 14 9.80 2.80 -4.09
CA PHE A 14 8.97 3.88 -4.60
C PHE A 14 8.60 4.90 -3.52
N GLY A 15 8.99 4.72 -2.25
CA GLY A 15 8.63 5.63 -1.16
C GLY A 15 7.14 5.58 -0.79
N GLU A 16 6.43 4.54 -1.25
CA GLU A 16 5.00 4.35 -1.02
C GLU A 16 4.73 3.01 -0.37
N ASP A 17 3.96 3.03 0.72
CA ASP A 17 3.64 1.85 1.53
C ASP A 17 2.50 1.04 0.90
N PHE A 18 2.79 0.46 -0.27
CA PHE A 18 1.91 -0.46 -0.99
C PHE A 18 2.48 -1.87 -0.90
N VAL A 19 1.64 -2.81 -0.46
CA VAL A 19 2.05 -4.22 -0.36
C VAL A 19 1.44 -5.03 -1.50
N HIS A 20 2.29 -5.83 -2.12
CA HIS A 20 1.94 -6.82 -3.12
C HIS A 20 2.22 -8.22 -2.61
N PHE A 21 1.33 -9.15 -2.95
CA PHE A 21 1.55 -10.58 -2.75
C PHE A 21 2.10 -11.15 -4.04
N HIS A 22 3.30 -11.73 -3.95
CA HIS A 22 3.95 -12.46 -5.02
C HIS A 22 3.65 -13.94 -4.84
N ILE A 23 2.82 -14.50 -5.72
CA ILE A 23 2.41 -15.89 -5.70
C ILE A 23 3.27 -16.67 -6.70
N PHE A 24 4.10 -17.56 -6.18
CA PHE A 24 4.91 -18.46 -6.99
C PHE A 24 4.20 -19.80 -7.14
N PHE A 25 4.18 -20.33 -8.36
CA PHE A 25 3.59 -21.63 -8.67
C PHE A 25 4.66 -22.64 -9.05
N ASP A 26 4.34 -23.91 -8.83
CA ASP A 26 4.99 -25.01 -9.53
C ASP A 26 4.41 -25.15 -10.93
N ASN A 27 5.29 -25.32 -11.91
CA ASN A 27 4.95 -25.76 -13.25
C ASN A 27 4.60 -27.26 -13.27
N LYS A 28 4.37 -27.81 -14.47
CA LYS A 28 4.01 -29.23 -14.66
C LYS A 28 5.10 -30.20 -14.21
N ASP A 29 6.35 -29.75 -14.18
CA ASP A 29 7.52 -30.54 -13.77
C ASP A 29 7.86 -30.36 -12.28
N GLY A 30 7.07 -29.58 -11.52
CA GLY A 30 7.33 -29.28 -10.11
C GLY A 30 8.43 -28.23 -9.87
N ILE A 31 8.79 -27.48 -10.92
CA ILE A 31 9.78 -26.39 -10.88
C ILE A 31 9.04 -25.07 -10.65
N GLU A 32 9.56 -24.25 -9.75
CA GLU A 32 9.01 -22.91 -9.49
C GLU A 32 9.12 -22.03 -10.75
N VAL A 33 8.04 -21.32 -11.09
CA VAL A 33 8.04 -20.36 -12.20
C VAL A 33 8.95 -19.16 -11.91
N LYS A 34 9.55 -18.60 -12.97
CA LYS A 34 10.50 -17.47 -12.87
C LYS A 34 9.84 -16.16 -12.43
N MET A 35 8.59 -15.94 -12.82
CA MET A 35 7.84 -14.72 -12.55
C MET A 35 6.61 -15.04 -11.71
N PRO A 36 6.46 -14.40 -10.53
CA PRO A 36 5.29 -14.60 -9.70
C PRO A 36 4.06 -14.00 -10.38
N TRP A 37 2.89 -14.51 -10.00
CA TRP A 37 1.67 -13.74 -10.16
C TRP A 37 1.61 -12.69 -9.05
N ILE A 38 1.25 -11.46 -9.39
CA ILE A 38 1.26 -10.34 -8.45
C ILE A 38 -0.16 -9.86 -8.22
N ILE A 39 -0.58 -9.78 -6.96
CA ILE A 39 -1.82 -9.09 -6.57
C ILE A 39 -1.52 -8.02 -5.52
N SER A 40 -2.17 -6.87 -5.59
CA SER A 40 -2.07 -5.85 -4.56
C SER A 40 -2.96 -6.18 -3.36
N PHE A 41 -2.61 -5.66 -2.18
CA PHE A 41 -3.47 -5.74 -1.01
C PHE A 41 -4.83 -5.09 -1.23
N TRP A 42 -4.89 -4.03 -2.04
CA TRP A 42 -6.16 -3.43 -2.46
C TRP A 42 -7.06 -4.42 -3.22
N ASN A 43 -6.51 -5.19 -4.17
CA ASN A 43 -7.27 -6.22 -4.90
C ASN A 43 -7.78 -7.31 -3.94
N LEU A 44 -6.96 -7.73 -2.98
CA LEU A 44 -7.35 -8.70 -1.96
C LEU A 44 -8.50 -8.17 -1.10
N ARG A 45 -8.39 -6.93 -0.59
CA ARG A 45 -9.47 -6.28 0.18
C ARG A 45 -10.76 -6.16 -0.63
N LYS A 46 -10.67 -5.81 -1.91
CA LYS A 46 -11.82 -5.71 -2.80
C LYS A 46 -12.53 -7.07 -2.96
N PHE A 47 -11.76 -8.14 -3.13
CA PHE A 47 -12.29 -9.50 -3.17
C PHE A 47 -12.98 -9.91 -1.86
N LEU A 48 -12.36 -9.60 -0.71
CA LEU A 48 -12.90 -9.92 0.60
C LEU A 48 -14.26 -9.27 0.85
N ASN A 49 -14.53 -8.06 0.33
CA ASN A 49 -15.86 -7.46 0.44
C ASN A 49 -17.00 -8.35 -0.07
N SER A 50 -16.71 -9.24 -1.03
CA SER A 50 -17.67 -10.23 -1.55
C SER A 50 -17.52 -11.62 -0.95
N TYR A 51 -16.29 -12.06 -0.65
CA TYR A 51 -16.00 -13.41 -0.20
C TYR A 51 -16.15 -13.61 1.30
N ASP A 52 -15.66 -12.66 2.09
CA ASP A 52 -15.70 -12.65 3.55
C ASP A 52 -15.87 -11.20 4.05
N PRO A 53 -17.13 -10.70 4.09
CA PRO A 53 -17.41 -9.32 4.47
C PRO A 53 -16.98 -8.98 5.90
N ASP A 54 -16.95 -9.96 6.80
CA ASP A 54 -16.54 -9.75 8.19
C ASP A 54 -15.04 -9.48 8.28
N ALA A 55 -14.23 -10.28 7.57
CA ALA A 55 -12.80 -10.03 7.40
C ALA A 55 -12.55 -8.65 6.75
N ALA A 56 -13.29 -8.30 5.69
CA ALA A 56 -13.15 -7.01 5.02
C ALA A 56 -13.49 -5.81 5.92
N ASN A 57 -14.55 -5.94 6.71
CA ASN A 57 -14.95 -4.94 7.71
C ASN A 57 -13.90 -4.80 8.80
N TYR A 58 -13.32 -5.91 9.26
CA TYR A 58 -12.25 -5.90 10.24
C TYR A 58 -11.00 -5.19 9.73
N ILE A 59 -10.53 -5.54 8.53
CA ILE A 59 -9.39 -4.85 7.89
C ILE A 59 -9.67 -3.35 7.74
N SER A 60 -10.91 -2.98 7.39
CA SER A 60 -11.32 -1.58 7.29
C SER A 60 -11.31 -0.87 8.64
N LYS A 61 -11.72 -1.54 9.72
CA LYS A 61 -11.61 -1.03 11.09
C LYS A 61 -10.15 -0.80 11.49
N VAL A 62 -9.27 -1.77 11.24
CA VAL A 62 -7.82 -1.65 11.50
C VAL A 62 -7.23 -0.48 10.71
N SER A 63 -7.50 -0.43 9.40
CA SER A 63 -7.10 0.68 8.52
C SER A 63 -7.56 2.03 9.05
N ASN A 64 -8.81 2.16 9.48
CA ASN A 64 -9.35 3.43 10.01
C ASN A 64 -8.75 3.81 11.37
N GLY A 65 -8.22 2.85 12.13
CA GLY A 65 -7.51 3.09 13.39
C GLY A 65 -6.09 3.63 13.21
N ILE A 66 -5.52 3.54 11.99
CA ILE A 66 -4.15 3.99 11.70
C ILE A 66 -4.20 5.34 10.99
N ARG A 67 -3.73 6.40 11.65
CA ARG A 67 -3.51 7.72 11.02
C ARG A 67 -2.31 7.62 10.06
N SER A 68 -2.49 8.09 8.82
CA SER A 68 -1.42 8.09 7.80
C SER A 68 -1.80 8.98 6.62
N TYR A 69 -0.84 9.75 6.10
CA TYR A 69 -0.96 10.43 4.81
C TYR A 69 -0.38 9.54 3.70
N GLY A 70 -1.27 8.92 2.93
CA GLY A 70 -0.93 7.94 1.87
C GLY A 70 -1.25 6.50 2.26
N SER A 71 -0.81 5.56 1.42
CA SER A 71 -0.99 4.13 1.68
C SER A 71 -0.29 3.71 2.98
N LYS A 72 -0.78 2.63 3.58
CA LYS A 72 -0.36 2.13 4.90
C LYS A 72 -0.47 0.61 4.98
N ASP A 73 -0.27 -0.06 3.85
CA ASP A 73 -0.57 -1.48 3.71
C ASP A 73 0.28 -2.33 4.66
N SER A 74 1.57 -2.04 4.81
CA SER A 74 2.43 -2.80 5.74
C SER A 74 2.00 -2.64 7.19
N LYS A 75 1.64 -1.43 7.62
CA LYS A 75 1.15 -1.17 8.99
C LYS A 75 -0.16 -1.91 9.27
N ILE A 76 -1.04 -1.99 8.28
CA ILE A 76 -2.27 -2.80 8.39
C ILE A 76 -1.88 -4.26 8.54
N LEU A 77 -1.08 -4.79 7.61
CA LEU A 77 -0.70 -6.21 7.59
C LEU A 77 0.06 -6.63 8.85
N GLU A 78 0.93 -5.79 9.40
CA GLU A 78 1.62 -6.04 10.68
C GLU A 78 0.63 -6.34 11.81
N ILE A 79 -0.44 -5.53 11.93
CA ILE A 79 -1.50 -5.77 12.93
C ILE A 79 -2.24 -7.06 12.63
N LEU A 80 -2.65 -7.27 11.37
CA LEU A 80 -3.40 -8.47 10.99
C LEU A 80 -2.60 -9.76 11.24
N HIS A 81 -1.30 -9.75 10.96
CA HIS A 81 -0.39 -10.88 11.24
C HIS A 81 -0.21 -11.09 12.74
N SER A 82 -0.07 -10.02 13.52
CA SER A 82 0.02 -10.11 14.99
C SER A 82 -1.22 -10.72 15.65
N GLU A 83 -2.37 -10.60 14.97
CA GLU A 83 -3.65 -11.16 15.37
C GLU A 83 -3.96 -12.50 14.68
N GLU A 84 -2.95 -13.11 14.03
CA GLU A 84 -3.02 -14.41 13.36
C GLU A 84 -4.11 -14.48 12.26
N MET A 85 -4.45 -13.34 11.66
CA MET A 85 -5.40 -13.29 10.55
C MET A 85 -4.83 -14.07 9.35
N PRO A 86 -5.61 -14.96 8.70
CA PRO A 86 -5.07 -15.89 7.71
C PRO A 86 -4.91 -15.25 6.32
N ILE A 87 -4.07 -14.21 6.21
CA ILE A 87 -3.88 -13.43 4.98
C ILE A 87 -3.51 -14.31 3.78
N ASN A 88 -2.56 -15.23 3.96
CA ASN A 88 -2.16 -16.15 2.88
C ASN A 88 -3.31 -17.05 2.43
N SER A 89 -4.18 -17.51 3.35
CA SER A 89 -5.36 -18.29 2.96
C SER A 89 -6.34 -17.45 2.14
N PHE A 90 -6.50 -16.16 2.44
CA PHE A 90 -7.32 -15.28 1.60
C PHE A 90 -6.72 -15.09 0.21
N VAL A 91 -5.40 -14.99 0.09
CA VAL A 91 -4.70 -14.96 -1.20
C VAL A 91 -4.93 -16.25 -1.97
N GLU A 92 -4.78 -17.43 -1.35
CA GLU A 92 -5.08 -18.72 -1.97
C GLU A 92 -6.53 -18.81 -2.46
N LYS A 93 -7.48 -18.31 -1.66
CA LYS A 93 -8.89 -18.23 -2.05
C LYS A 93 -9.12 -17.31 -3.23
N TYR A 94 -8.50 -16.13 -3.24
CA TYR A 94 -8.51 -15.24 -4.41
C TYR A 94 -8.01 -15.97 -5.66
N MET A 95 -6.87 -16.64 -5.56
CA MET A 95 -6.27 -17.35 -6.70
C MET A 95 -7.15 -18.50 -7.19
N SER A 96 -7.89 -19.18 -6.31
CA SER A 96 -8.83 -20.23 -6.69
C SER A 96 -10.04 -19.73 -7.50
N THR A 97 -10.28 -18.42 -7.54
CA THR A 97 -11.34 -17.83 -8.39
C THR A 97 -10.88 -17.57 -9.83
N LEU A 98 -9.57 -17.61 -10.09
CA LEU A 98 -9.02 -17.42 -11.43
C LEU A 98 -9.21 -18.70 -12.24
N SER A 99 -9.46 -18.55 -13.55
CA SER A 99 -9.59 -19.71 -14.42
C SER A 99 -8.26 -20.44 -14.61
N GLU A 100 -8.32 -21.76 -14.73
CA GLU A 100 -7.13 -22.58 -15.00
C GLU A 100 -6.41 -22.16 -16.29
N ASP A 101 -7.17 -21.76 -17.33
CA ASP A 101 -6.60 -21.24 -18.59
C ASP A 101 -5.78 -19.97 -18.37
N LEU A 102 -6.24 -19.05 -17.51
CA LEU A 102 -5.52 -17.82 -17.21
C LEU A 102 -4.22 -18.12 -16.45
N LEU A 103 -4.29 -19.02 -15.46
CA LEU A 103 -3.12 -19.44 -14.69
C LEU A 103 -2.10 -20.16 -15.58
N GLN A 104 -2.55 -21.04 -16.47
CA GLN A 104 -1.67 -21.74 -17.39
C GLN A 104 -1.00 -20.78 -18.37
N LYS A 105 -1.71 -19.79 -18.91
CA LYS A 105 -1.12 -18.74 -19.76
C LYS A 105 -0.01 -17.96 -19.05
N HIS A 106 -0.18 -17.66 -17.76
CA HIS A 106 0.88 -17.01 -16.97
C HIS A 106 2.08 -17.92 -16.78
N ILE A 107 1.88 -19.20 -16.45
CA ILE A 107 2.96 -20.18 -16.32
C ILE A 107 3.74 -20.28 -17.63
N ASP A 108 3.04 -20.48 -18.76
CA ASP A 108 3.63 -20.60 -20.09
C ASP A 108 4.42 -19.33 -20.47
N TRP A 109 3.87 -18.14 -20.19
CA TRP A 109 4.57 -16.87 -20.41
C TRP A 109 5.83 -16.77 -19.54
N SER A 110 5.73 -17.11 -18.25
CA SER A 110 6.86 -17.04 -17.32
C SER A 110 7.99 -17.98 -17.71
N GLU A 111 7.68 -19.17 -18.23
CA GLU A 111 8.69 -20.14 -18.65
C GLU A 111 9.42 -19.69 -19.91
N ASN A 112 8.64 -19.20 -20.88
CA ASN A 112 9.12 -18.74 -22.18
C ASN A 112 9.67 -17.32 -22.17
N LEU A 113 9.70 -16.65 -21.01
CA LEU A 113 10.21 -15.31 -20.88
C LEU A 113 11.69 -15.26 -21.30
N LYS A 114 11.95 -14.58 -22.41
CA LYS A 114 13.29 -14.27 -22.90
C LYS A 114 13.63 -12.83 -22.54
N ILE A 115 14.47 -12.66 -21.51
CA ILE A 115 15.04 -11.36 -21.16
C ILE A 115 16.05 -11.01 -22.23
N ASN A 116 15.66 -10.14 -23.16
CA ASN A 116 16.56 -9.62 -24.18
C ASN A 116 17.41 -8.45 -23.61
N PRO A 117 18.52 -8.09 -24.27
CA PRO A 117 19.38 -7.00 -23.80
C PRO A 117 18.66 -5.66 -23.65
N ALA A 118 17.76 -5.33 -24.58
CA ALA A 118 17.00 -4.07 -24.53
C ALA A 118 16.04 -3.99 -23.31
N PHE A 119 15.46 -5.11 -22.89
CA PHE A 119 14.65 -5.19 -21.68
C PHE A 119 15.53 -4.94 -20.45
N ARG A 120 16.73 -5.54 -20.40
CA ARG A 120 17.66 -5.33 -19.29
C ARG A 120 18.17 -3.89 -19.24
N GLU A 121 18.45 -3.27 -20.39
CA GLU A 121 18.83 -1.87 -20.48
C GLU A 121 17.74 -0.96 -19.90
N LYS A 122 16.47 -1.14 -20.32
CA LYS A 122 15.35 -0.40 -19.75
C LYS A 122 15.13 -0.66 -18.26
N ALA A 123 15.32 -1.89 -17.80
CA ALA A 123 15.25 -2.20 -16.37
C ALA A 123 16.30 -1.42 -15.58
N ASN A 124 17.54 -1.38 -16.08
CA ASN A 124 18.62 -0.60 -15.47
C ASN A 124 18.32 0.91 -15.49
N GLU A 125 17.77 1.43 -16.60
CA GLU A 125 17.35 2.84 -16.68
C GLU A 125 16.30 3.18 -15.62
N LEU A 126 15.31 2.30 -15.43
CA LEU A 126 14.30 2.45 -14.38
C LEU A 126 14.94 2.39 -12.98
N GLU A 127 15.83 1.42 -12.74
CA GLU A 127 16.55 1.29 -11.46
C GLU A 127 17.31 2.56 -11.07
N LEU A 128 17.87 3.28 -12.04
CA LEU A 128 18.56 4.55 -11.80
C LEU A 128 17.60 5.68 -11.36
N LEU A 129 16.32 5.60 -11.73
CA LEU A 129 15.30 6.60 -11.37
C LEU A 129 14.59 6.29 -10.03
N LEU A 130 14.63 5.04 -9.57
CA LEU A 130 13.94 4.61 -8.35
C LEU A 130 14.35 5.40 -7.10
N PRO A 131 15.65 5.69 -6.83
CA PRO A 131 16.04 6.43 -5.63
C PRO A 131 15.42 7.83 -5.55
N ASP A 132 15.41 8.55 -6.68
CA ASP A 132 14.83 9.91 -6.74
C ASP A 132 13.31 9.89 -6.54
N LEU A 133 12.64 8.89 -7.13
CA LEU A 133 11.21 8.70 -6.94
C LEU A 133 10.87 8.35 -5.48
N ALA A 134 11.60 7.38 -4.90
CA ALA A 134 11.42 6.97 -3.52
C ALA A 134 11.67 8.12 -2.54
N PHE A 135 12.72 8.90 -2.78
CA PHE A 135 13.02 10.08 -1.99
C PHE A 135 11.92 11.15 -2.11
N GLY A 136 11.44 11.42 -3.33
CA GLY A 136 10.37 12.40 -3.57
C GLY A 136 9.07 12.04 -2.85
N ASN A 137 8.64 10.78 -2.96
CA ASN A 137 7.43 10.30 -2.29
C ASN A 137 7.59 10.26 -0.77
N SER A 138 8.73 9.79 -0.26
CA SER A 138 9.02 9.77 1.18
C SER A 138 9.03 11.18 1.77
N ARG A 139 9.65 12.14 1.07
CA ARG A 139 9.69 13.54 1.49
C ARG A 139 8.29 14.15 1.58
N ARG A 140 7.40 13.84 0.63
CA ARG A 140 6.01 14.32 0.65
C ARG A 140 5.26 13.82 1.88
N LYS A 141 5.49 12.56 2.27
CA LYS A 141 4.88 11.96 3.48
C LYS A 141 5.40 12.63 4.76
N ILE A 142 6.72 12.77 4.89
CA ILE A 142 7.35 13.46 6.03
C ILE A 142 6.84 14.90 6.15
N PHE A 143 6.68 15.60 5.02
CA PHE A 143 6.13 16.95 5.02
C PHE A 143 4.69 17.00 5.52
N ALA A 144 3.84 16.05 5.10
CA ALA A 144 2.46 15.96 5.57
C ALA A 144 2.38 15.67 7.08
N ASP A 145 3.19 14.72 7.57
CA ASP A 145 3.25 14.38 8.99
C ASP A 145 3.72 15.58 9.85
N ALA A 146 4.76 16.30 9.40
CA ALA A 146 5.26 17.46 10.12
C ALA A 146 4.26 18.63 10.15
N LEU A 147 3.54 18.85 9.04
CA LEU A 147 2.52 19.89 8.96
C LEU A 147 1.32 19.56 9.85
N ASP A 148 0.91 18.28 9.88
CA ASP A 148 -0.12 17.78 10.78
C ASP A 148 0.22 18.03 12.25
N GLU A 149 1.42 17.64 12.67
CA GLU A 149 1.91 17.81 14.04
C GLU A 149 1.91 19.29 14.45
N ALA A 150 2.45 20.16 13.58
CA ALA A 150 2.51 21.59 13.83
C ALA A 150 1.11 22.21 13.97
N ILE A 151 0.18 21.88 13.07
CA ILE A 151 -1.19 22.42 13.11
C ILE A 151 -1.95 21.89 14.33
N ASN A 152 -1.88 20.59 14.61
CA ASN A 152 -2.54 19.97 15.76
C ASN A 152 -2.05 20.59 17.09
N LYS A 153 -0.74 20.82 17.20
CA LYS A 153 -0.14 21.50 18.35
C LYS A 153 -0.73 22.90 18.56
N GLU A 154 -0.78 23.71 17.51
CA GLU A 154 -1.34 25.07 17.62
C GLU A 154 -2.83 25.05 17.93
N ILE A 155 -3.62 24.16 17.30
CA ILE A 155 -5.05 24.02 17.62
C ILE A 155 -5.25 23.70 19.11
N ARG A 156 -4.45 22.81 19.68
CA ARG A 156 -4.51 22.48 21.12
C ARG A 156 -4.14 23.65 22.01
N ASN A 157 -3.20 24.49 21.59
CA ASN A 157 -2.84 25.70 22.32
C ASN A 157 -3.98 26.74 22.33
N PHE A 158 -4.70 26.89 21.21
CA PHE A 158 -5.77 27.88 21.07
C PHE A 158 -7.12 27.43 21.61
N TYR A 159 -7.39 26.12 21.65
CA TYR A 159 -8.67 25.54 22.10
C TYR A 159 -8.50 24.45 23.17
N PRO A 160 -7.74 24.68 24.26
CA PRO A 160 -7.49 23.65 25.28
C PRO A 160 -8.79 23.11 25.90
N GLU A 161 -9.80 23.97 26.09
CA GLU A 161 -11.08 23.60 26.70
C GLU A 161 -11.88 22.57 25.90
N PHE A 162 -11.67 22.52 24.58
CA PHE A 162 -12.25 21.49 23.73
C PHE A 162 -11.62 20.14 24.06
N PHE A 163 -10.29 20.05 24.10
CA PHE A 163 -9.56 18.81 24.32
C PHE A 163 -9.66 18.29 25.75
N ASP A 164 -9.81 19.17 26.75
CA ASP A 164 -9.99 18.77 28.15
C ASP A 164 -11.28 17.99 28.39
N LYS A 165 -12.30 18.20 27.54
CA LYS A 165 -13.66 17.65 27.73
C LYS A 165 -14.12 16.79 26.56
N ILE A 166 -13.25 16.54 25.58
CA ILE A 166 -13.65 15.90 24.34
C ILE A 166 -14.03 14.43 24.57
N ASP A 167 -15.17 14.03 24.00
CA ASP A 167 -15.53 12.62 23.90
C ASP A 167 -14.89 11.97 22.67
N SER A 168 -14.85 10.63 22.62
CA SER A 168 -14.23 9.89 21.51
C SER A 168 -14.86 10.19 20.14
N LYS A 169 -16.18 10.37 20.07
CA LYS A 169 -16.90 10.68 18.82
C LYS A 169 -16.56 12.08 18.31
N SER A 170 -16.43 13.04 19.21
CA SER A 170 -16.02 14.40 18.90
C SER A 170 -14.55 14.47 18.49
N TYR A 171 -13.68 13.68 19.14
CA TYR A 171 -12.28 13.52 18.72
C TYR A 171 -12.18 12.95 17.32
N THR A 172 -12.86 11.85 17.01
CA THR A 172 -12.84 11.25 15.66
C THR A 172 -13.31 12.22 14.57
N ARG A 173 -14.33 13.04 14.86
CA ARG A 173 -14.78 14.09 13.91
C ARG A 173 -13.74 15.17 13.71
N TYR A 174 -13.14 15.66 14.79
CA TYR A 174 -12.05 16.63 14.73
C TYR A 174 -10.86 16.07 13.93
N ASP A 175 -10.45 14.84 14.23
CA ASP A 175 -9.30 14.16 13.64
C ASP A 175 -9.46 14.01 12.11
N ALA A 176 -10.68 13.66 11.67
CA ALA A 176 -11.03 13.57 10.26
C ALA A 176 -11.03 14.94 9.54
N VAL A 177 -11.55 15.99 10.20
CA VAL A 177 -11.50 17.36 9.66
C VAL A 177 -10.05 17.81 9.49
N LEU A 178 -9.24 17.66 10.54
CA LEU A 178 -7.82 18.04 10.50
C LEU A 178 -7.10 17.30 9.38
N MET A 179 -7.27 15.98 9.29
CA MET A 179 -6.59 15.16 8.29
C MET A 179 -6.95 15.59 6.85
N ASN A 180 -8.21 15.89 6.58
CA ASN A 180 -8.65 16.39 5.28
C ASN A 180 -8.01 17.74 4.93
N GLU A 181 -8.03 18.69 5.87
CA GLU A 181 -7.50 20.04 5.63
C GLU A 181 -5.97 20.05 5.50
N VAL A 182 -5.26 19.26 6.30
CA VAL A 182 -3.81 19.09 6.17
C VAL A 182 -3.46 18.52 4.81
N ASN A 183 -4.14 17.45 4.38
CA ASN A 183 -3.89 16.85 3.07
C ASN A 183 -4.13 17.82 1.89
N ASN A 184 -5.19 18.64 1.99
CA ASN A 184 -5.47 19.69 1.03
C ASN A 184 -4.37 20.75 0.99
N LEU A 185 -3.89 21.19 2.16
CA LEU A 185 -2.82 22.16 2.28
C LEU A 185 -1.49 21.62 1.73
N VAL A 186 -1.13 20.38 2.07
CA VAL A 186 0.04 19.68 1.54
C VAL A 186 0.02 19.66 0.02
N THR A 187 -1.13 19.33 -0.59
CA THR A 187 -1.27 19.27 -2.05
C THR A 187 -1.06 20.65 -2.67
N LYS A 188 -1.72 21.69 -2.15
CA LYS A 188 -1.57 23.07 -2.65
C LYS A 188 -0.13 23.57 -2.56
N LEU A 189 0.55 23.31 -1.44
CA LEU A 189 1.93 23.74 -1.23
C LEU A 189 2.90 22.98 -2.13
N ASN A 190 2.71 21.67 -2.31
CA ASN A 190 3.52 20.90 -3.25
C ASN A 190 3.37 21.41 -4.68
N ASP A 191 2.14 21.65 -5.14
CA ASP A 191 1.88 22.19 -6.48
C ASP A 191 2.54 23.56 -6.66
N PHE A 192 2.43 24.43 -5.65
CA PHE A 192 3.08 25.73 -5.66
C PHE A 192 4.60 25.59 -5.79
N PHE A 193 5.26 24.81 -4.92
CA PHE A 193 6.71 24.65 -4.95
C PHE A 193 7.19 24.00 -6.24
N TYR A 194 6.45 23.01 -6.76
CA TYR A 194 6.76 22.40 -8.04
C TYR A 194 6.74 23.45 -9.15
N ASN A 195 5.65 24.19 -9.29
CA ASN A 195 5.50 25.22 -10.34
C ASN A 195 6.57 26.32 -10.25
N GLU A 196 6.93 26.77 -9.04
CA GLU A 196 7.98 27.77 -8.87
C GLU A 196 9.39 27.22 -9.14
N SER A 197 9.63 25.92 -8.98
CA SER A 197 10.92 25.29 -9.29
C SER A 197 11.19 25.07 -10.78
N GLN A 198 10.16 25.19 -11.62
CA GLN A 198 10.28 25.03 -13.08
C GLN A 198 10.61 26.35 -13.82
N LYS A 199 10.76 27.46 -13.08
CA LYS A 199 11.12 28.78 -13.62
C LYS A 199 12.63 29.00 -13.55
#